data_AF-A0AAD6C812-F1
#
_entry.id   AF-A0AAD6C812-F1
#
_cell.length_a   1.000
_cell.length_b   1.000
_cell.length_c   1.000
_cell.angle_alpha   90.00
_cell.angle_beta   90.00
_cell.angle_gamma   90.00
#
_symmetry.space_group_name_H-M   'P 1'
#
loop_
_entity.id
_entity.type
_entity.pdbx_description
1 polymer ?
#
loop_
_entity_poly.entity_id
_entity_poly.type
_entity_poly.pdbx_seq_one_letter_code
_entity_poly.pdbx_strand_id
1 'polypeptide(L)'
;MRLFLIPISTRRALIYARPLRRDAAKELSLLDRTTSKAAETWAKWEEAESGWKKHLVTWGNRVQQRIPFEEWGLKSIPSLKAQQRIDENHGSKQIDVLFPGNSVRVENIPNILRKIATERQEFHQKKMWWSLGIAPFTAPFALIPVIPNIPFFYLAYRGWSHWRALNGSRHLQFLVEKNLLNPTSLPELEQLYAKRASRVLEDTPIDTPSSELVDDIEQSDDRILLKMSDAKKLASILDAPELALEAERAIVQVTEHLETQKRKEKEAQAEEKKKP
;
A
#
# COMPACT_ATOMS: atom_id res chain seq x y z
N MET A 1 -9.82 9.86 -10.34
CA MET A 1 -9.22 9.32 -9.08
C MET A 1 -8.55 10.43 -8.25
N ARG A 2 -8.29 10.15 -6.95
CA ARG A 2 -7.47 11.00 -6.05
C ARG A 2 -6.39 10.16 -5.38
N LEU A 3 -5.19 10.73 -5.21
CA LEU A 3 -4.05 10.07 -4.57
C LEU A 3 -3.82 10.59 -3.15
N PHE A 4 -3.37 9.71 -2.27
CA PHE A 4 -2.99 10.03 -0.90
C PHE A 4 -1.57 9.53 -0.65
N LEU A 5 -0.68 10.43 -0.21
CA LEU A 5 0.67 10.10 0.24
C LEU A 5 0.70 10.17 1.77
N ILE A 6 0.85 9.02 2.41
CA ILE A 6 0.69 8.85 3.86
C ILE A 6 2.03 8.41 4.45
N PRO A 7 2.79 9.31 5.10
CA PRO A 7 4.00 8.94 5.81
C PRO A 7 3.70 7.94 6.93
N ILE A 8 4.26 6.74 6.84
CA ILE A 8 4.12 5.69 7.85
C ILE A 8 5.24 5.83 8.90
N SER A 9 6.45 6.09 8.41
CA SER A 9 7.63 6.47 9.21
C SER A 9 8.29 7.71 8.61
N THR A 10 9.32 8.22 9.27
CA THR A 10 10.11 9.37 8.80
C THR A 10 10.81 9.11 7.46
N ARG A 11 10.99 7.84 7.04
CA ARG A 11 11.60 7.47 5.75
C ARG A 11 10.67 6.73 4.77
N ARG A 12 9.50 6.26 5.20
CA ARG A 12 8.61 5.41 4.38
C ARG A 12 7.19 5.95 4.31
N ALA A 13 6.62 5.96 3.11
CA ALA A 13 5.26 6.42 2.86
C ALA A 13 4.43 5.37 2.11
N LEU A 14 3.16 5.27 2.47
CA LEU A 14 2.12 4.53 1.76
C LEU A 14 1.50 5.44 0.71
N ILE A 15 1.43 4.96 -0.54
CA ILE A 15 0.60 5.56 -1.59
C ILE A 15 -0.74 4.84 -1.63
N TYR A 16 -1.84 5.58 -1.76
CA TYR A 16 -3.16 5.01 -1.95
C TYR A 16 -3.97 5.82 -2.94
N ALA A 17 -4.73 5.16 -3.82
CA ALA A 17 -5.63 5.79 -4.76
C ALA A 17 -7.08 5.44 -4.45
N ARG A 18 -7.90 6.48 -4.35
CA ARG A 18 -9.36 6.36 -4.25
C ARG A 18 -9.99 6.68 -5.61
N PRO A 19 -10.78 5.76 -6.21
CA PRO A 19 -11.60 6.08 -7.37
C PRO A 19 -12.61 7.19 -7.03
N LEU A 20 -12.91 8.09 -7.96
CA LEU A 20 -14.01 9.04 -7.73
C LEU A 20 -15.34 8.29 -7.95
N ARG A 21 -16.37 8.59 -7.16
CA ARG A 21 -17.65 7.84 -7.15
C ARG A 21 -18.31 7.67 -8.53
N ARG A 22 -17.99 8.52 -9.51
CA ARG A 22 -18.47 8.43 -10.90
C ARG A 22 -17.71 7.41 -11.76
N ASP A 23 -16.46 7.13 -11.44
CA ASP A 23 -15.56 6.24 -12.19
C ASP A 23 -15.91 4.77 -11.95
N ALA A 24 -16.42 4.48 -10.76
CA ALA A 24 -16.87 3.16 -10.33
C ALA A 24 -18.04 2.66 -11.21
N ALA A 25 -19.15 3.41 -11.33
CA ALA A 25 -20.44 2.84 -11.73
C ALA A 25 -20.54 2.16 -13.12
N LYS A 26 -19.62 2.39 -14.08
CA LYS A 26 -19.77 1.94 -15.49
C LYS A 26 -19.12 0.58 -15.84
N GLU A 27 -17.90 0.29 -15.39
CA GLU A 27 -17.24 -1.02 -15.68
C GLU A 27 -17.62 -2.13 -14.67
N LEU A 28 -18.23 -1.73 -13.56
CA LEU A 28 -18.53 -2.55 -12.39
C LEU A 28 -19.61 -3.63 -12.62
N SER A 29 -20.65 -3.40 -13.41
CA SER A 29 -21.88 -4.24 -13.37
C SER A 29 -21.71 -5.77 -13.57
N LEU A 30 -20.79 -6.22 -14.43
CA LEU A 30 -20.58 -7.66 -14.70
C LEU A 30 -19.44 -8.27 -13.87
N LEU A 31 -18.34 -7.55 -13.71
CA LEU A 31 -17.20 -7.98 -12.87
C LEU A 31 -17.54 -7.90 -11.38
N ASP A 32 -18.45 -7.02 -10.98
CA ASP A 32 -18.92 -6.93 -9.59
C ASP A 32 -19.72 -8.15 -9.22
N ARG A 33 -20.54 -8.69 -10.12
CA ARG A 33 -21.32 -9.89 -9.79
C ARG A 33 -20.43 -11.08 -9.45
N THR A 34 -19.30 -11.24 -10.14
CA THR A 34 -18.37 -12.34 -9.85
C THR A 34 -17.49 -12.02 -8.65
N THR A 35 -17.04 -10.78 -8.50
CA THR A 35 -16.27 -10.31 -7.33
C THR A 35 -17.08 -10.38 -6.04
N SER A 36 -18.32 -9.90 -6.05
CA SER A 36 -19.27 -9.95 -4.92
C SER A 36 -19.56 -11.39 -4.53
N LYS A 37 -19.82 -12.30 -5.49
CA LYS A 37 -19.99 -13.72 -5.18
C LYS A 37 -18.74 -14.36 -4.56
N ALA A 38 -17.56 -14.00 -5.04
CA ALA A 38 -16.30 -14.47 -4.45
C ALA A 38 -16.11 -13.94 -3.02
N ALA A 39 -16.44 -12.66 -2.78
CA ALA A 39 -16.40 -12.04 -1.47
C ALA A 39 -17.40 -12.69 -0.49
N GLU A 40 -18.64 -12.92 -0.91
CA GLU A 40 -19.65 -13.63 -0.12
C GLU A 40 -19.22 -15.06 0.21
N THR A 41 -18.62 -15.76 -0.75
CA THR A 41 -18.11 -17.12 -0.55
C THR A 41 -16.95 -17.12 0.45
N TRP A 42 -16.05 -16.14 0.34
CA TRP A 42 -14.94 -15.96 1.27
C TRP A 42 -15.44 -15.68 2.69
N ALA A 43 -16.41 -14.77 2.85
CA ALA A 43 -17.03 -14.47 4.14
C ALA A 43 -17.65 -15.71 4.79
N LYS A 44 -18.40 -16.52 4.01
CA LYS A 44 -18.94 -17.81 4.49
C LYS A 44 -17.85 -18.80 4.93
N TRP A 45 -16.67 -18.78 4.30
CA TRP A 45 -15.56 -19.64 4.71
C TRP A 45 -14.85 -19.14 5.96
N GLU A 46 -14.89 -17.83 6.22
CA GLU A 46 -14.31 -17.21 7.42
C GLU A 46 -15.09 -17.59 8.68
N GLU A 47 -16.42 -17.69 8.56
CA GLU A 47 -17.37 -18.15 9.59
C GLU A 47 -17.21 -19.64 9.95
N ALA A 48 -16.54 -20.44 9.12
CA ALA A 48 -16.36 -21.86 9.40
C ALA A 48 -15.53 -22.08 10.69
N GLU A 49 -16.05 -22.88 11.62
CA GLU A 49 -15.39 -23.17 12.90
C GLU A 49 -14.14 -24.06 12.73
N SER A 50 -14.14 -24.97 11.76
CA SER A 50 -13.03 -25.89 11.50
C SER A 50 -13.04 -26.46 10.07
N GLY A 51 -12.04 -27.30 9.73
CA GLY A 51 -11.93 -27.97 8.43
C GLY A 51 -11.12 -27.21 7.38
N TRP A 52 -11.07 -27.74 6.15
CA TRP A 52 -10.17 -27.25 5.09
C TRP A 52 -10.46 -25.80 4.67
N LYS A 53 -11.72 -25.35 4.72
CA LYS A 53 -12.13 -23.97 4.43
C LYS A 53 -11.50 -22.98 5.41
N LYS A 54 -11.59 -23.25 6.71
CA LYS A 54 -10.97 -22.43 7.75
C LYS A 54 -9.45 -22.39 7.63
N HIS A 55 -8.84 -23.53 7.34
CA HIS A 55 -7.39 -23.60 7.07
C HIS A 55 -7.00 -22.76 5.83
N LEU A 56 -7.79 -22.84 4.76
CA LEU A 56 -7.56 -22.09 3.53
C LEU A 56 -7.69 -20.58 3.77
N VAL A 57 -8.71 -20.12 4.49
CA VAL A 57 -8.87 -18.70 4.86
C VAL A 57 -7.72 -18.24 5.75
N THR A 58 -7.37 -19.02 6.77
CA THR A 58 -6.25 -18.69 7.69
C THR A 58 -4.92 -18.58 6.94
N TRP A 59 -4.65 -19.54 6.05
CA TRP A 59 -3.46 -19.53 5.19
C TRP A 59 -3.49 -18.36 4.21
N GLY A 60 -4.62 -18.13 3.55
CA GLY A 60 -4.82 -17.03 2.59
C GLY A 60 -4.62 -15.67 3.23
N ASN A 61 -5.22 -15.42 4.40
CA ASN A 61 -5.04 -14.19 5.16
C ASN A 61 -3.58 -13.98 5.54
N ARG A 62 -2.88 -15.02 6.02
CA ARG A 62 -1.45 -14.96 6.33
C ARG A 62 -0.60 -14.65 5.10
N VAL A 63 -0.93 -15.24 3.95
CA VAL A 63 -0.25 -14.97 2.68
C VAL A 63 -0.49 -13.52 2.22
N GLN A 64 -1.72 -13.01 2.33
CA GLN A 64 -2.04 -11.64 1.97
C GLN A 64 -1.34 -10.61 2.86
N GLN A 65 -1.20 -10.90 4.16
CA GLN A 65 -0.48 -10.05 5.11
C GLN A 65 1.02 -9.96 4.82
N ARG A 66 1.62 -10.99 4.20
CA ARG A 66 3.04 -10.99 3.79
C ARG A 66 3.32 -10.18 2.53
N ILE A 67 2.29 -9.80 1.78
CA ILE A 67 2.48 -8.97 0.59
C ILE A 67 2.91 -7.57 1.06
N PRO A 68 4.01 -7.02 0.54
CA PRO A 68 4.48 -5.70 0.95
C PRO A 68 3.41 -4.63 0.75
N PHE A 69 3.27 -3.71 1.71
CA PHE A 69 2.26 -2.66 1.62
C PHE A 69 2.46 -1.77 0.38
N GLU A 70 3.68 -1.64 -0.15
CA GLU A 70 3.92 -0.88 -1.37
C GLU A 70 3.25 -1.55 -2.59
N GLU A 71 3.20 -2.89 -2.63
CA GLU A 71 2.45 -3.61 -3.67
C GLU A 71 0.95 -3.33 -3.56
N TRP A 72 0.41 -3.34 -2.33
CA TRP A 72 -1.00 -3.03 -2.11
C TRP A 72 -1.35 -1.57 -2.43
N GLY A 73 -0.50 -0.63 -2.05
CA GLY A 73 -0.63 0.78 -2.42
C GLY A 73 -0.68 0.95 -3.93
N LEU A 74 0.24 0.33 -4.68
CA LEU A 74 0.25 0.37 -6.14
C LEU A 74 -0.96 -0.32 -6.77
N LYS A 75 -1.48 -1.41 -6.17
CA LYS A 75 -2.69 -2.10 -6.64
C LYS A 75 -3.95 -1.26 -6.53
N SER A 76 -4.01 -0.31 -5.59
CA SER A 76 -5.12 0.64 -5.48
C SER A 76 -5.20 1.58 -6.69
N ILE A 77 -4.05 1.85 -7.34
CA ILE A 77 -3.98 2.71 -8.52
C ILE A 77 -4.58 1.97 -9.74
N PRO A 78 -5.66 2.48 -10.35
CA PRO A 78 -6.20 1.89 -11.58
C PRO A 78 -5.19 2.03 -12.72
N SER A 79 -5.29 1.18 -13.75
CA SER A 79 -4.41 1.35 -14.91
C SER A 79 -4.76 2.63 -15.67
N LEU A 80 -3.77 3.23 -16.35
CA LEU A 80 -3.99 4.42 -17.18
C LEU A 80 -5.12 4.18 -18.20
N LYS A 81 -5.08 3.04 -18.88
CA LYS A 81 -6.10 2.65 -19.87
C LYS A 81 -7.50 2.52 -19.26
N ALA A 82 -7.62 1.98 -18.04
CA ALA A 82 -8.92 1.87 -17.38
C ALA A 82 -9.49 3.26 -17.06
N GLN A 83 -8.65 4.19 -16.59
CA GLN A 83 -9.10 5.57 -16.36
C GLN A 83 -9.45 6.31 -17.65
N GLN A 84 -8.69 6.11 -18.73
CA GLN A 84 -8.98 6.71 -20.05
C GLN A 84 -10.29 6.24 -20.68
N ARG A 85 -10.74 5.02 -20.36
CA ARG A 85 -12.08 4.54 -20.79
C ARG A 85 -13.22 5.23 -20.07
N ILE A 86 -12.96 5.75 -18.87
CA ILE A 86 -13.95 6.41 -18.03
C ILE A 86 -13.98 7.92 -18.32
N ASP A 87 -12.81 8.54 -18.43
CA ASP A 87 -12.61 9.94 -18.82
C ASP A 87 -11.54 9.99 -19.91
N GLU A 88 -11.93 10.32 -21.15
CA GLU A 88 -11.03 10.42 -22.29
C GLU A 88 -9.92 11.46 -22.09
N ASN A 89 -10.17 12.48 -21.24
CA ASN A 89 -9.19 13.50 -20.90
C ASN A 89 -8.24 13.07 -19.77
N HIS A 90 -8.38 11.83 -19.28
CA HIS A 90 -7.49 11.28 -18.26
C HIS A 90 -6.08 11.12 -18.83
N GLY A 91 -5.11 11.71 -18.15
CA GLY A 91 -3.73 11.84 -18.63
C GLY A 91 -3.42 13.20 -19.28
N SER A 92 -4.38 14.13 -19.29
CA SER A 92 -4.13 15.55 -19.55
C SER A 92 -4.51 16.45 -18.38
N LYS A 93 -5.36 15.97 -17.47
CA LYS A 93 -5.76 16.67 -16.24
C LYS A 93 -4.78 16.40 -15.10
N GLN A 94 -4.60 17.40 -14.24
CA GLN A 94 -3.89 17.22 -12.97
C GLN A 94 -4.72 16.38 -12.00
N ILE A 95 -4.02 15.62 -11.16
CA ILE A 95 -4.59 14.74 -10.15
C ILE A 95 -4.11 15.22 -8.77
N ASP A 96 -5.07 15.45 -7.88
CA ASP A 96 -4.76 15.83 -6.50
C ASP A 96 -3.99 14.72 -5.78
N VAL A 97 -2.89 15.10 -5.15
CA VAL A 97 -2.14 14.28 -4.20
C VAL A 97 -2.28 14.92 -2.82
N LEU A 98 -3.07 14.31 -1.94
CA LEU A 98 -3.19 14.80 -0.57
C LEU A 98 -2.07 14.23 0.31
N PHE A 99 -1.47 15.10 1.13
CA PHE A 99 -0.38 14.74 2.04
C PHE A 99 -0.40 15.65 3.28
N PRO A 100 0.28 15.27 4.37
CA PRO A 100 0.54 16.16 5.51
C PRO A 100 1.75 17.07 5.23
N GLY A 101 1.53 18.36 5.02
CA GLY A 101 2.58 19.34 4.75
C GLY A 101 3.58 19.55 5.88
N ASN A 102 3.20 19.19 7.10
CA ASN A 102 4.08 19.20 8.27
C ASN A 102 4.87 17.89 8.47
N SER A 103 4.79 16.92 7.55
CA SER A 103 5.63 15.71 7.60
C SER A 103 6.39 15.43 6.31
N VAL A 104 5.98 16.05 5.20
CA VAL A 104 6.65 15.90 3.90
C VAL A 104 6.69 17.25 3.21
N ARG A 105 7.88 17.67 2.78
CA ARG A 105 8.05 18.86 1.95
C ARG A 105 7.43 18.67 0.56
N VAL A 106 6.78 19.71 0.05
CA VAL A 106 6.05 19.67 -1.23
C VAL A 106 6.98 19.35 -2.39
N GLU A 107 8.21 19.87 -2.33
CA GLU A 107 9.27 19.74 -3.33
C GLU A 107 9.77 18.29 -3.43
N ASN A 108 9.64 17.52 -2.35
CA ASN A 108 10.08 16.14 -2.28
C ASN A 108 9.04 15.15 -2.84
N ILE A 109 7.78 15.56 -2.98
CA ILE A 109 6.68 14.68 -3.41
C ILE A 109 6.92 14.06 -4.78
N PRO A 110 7.31 14.80 -5.83
CA PRO A 110 7.61 14.19 -7.13
C PRO A 110 8.71 13.13 -7.05
N ASN A 111 9.74 13.35 -6.23
CA ASN A 111 10.85 12.41 -6.05
C ASN A 111 10.42 11.15 -5.29
N ILE A 112 9.65 11.31 -4.21
CA ILE A 112 9.09 10.19 -3.42
C ILE A 112 8.19 9.33 -4.32
N LEU A 113 7.27 9.96 -5.06
CA LEU A 113 6.35 9.24 -5.95
C LEU A 113 7.07 8.59 -7.13
N ARG A 114 8.10 9.23 -7.69
CA ARG A 114 8.96 8.62 -8.71
C ARG A 114 9.62 7.36 -8.17
N LYS A 115 10.21 7.43 -6.97
CA LYS A 115 10.85 6.27 -6.33
C LYS A 115 9.86 5.13 -6.12
N ILE A 116 8.70 5.41 -5.51
CA ILE A 116 7.62 4.41 -5.31
C ILE A 116 7.18 3.80 -6.65
N ALA A 117 7.08 4.60 -7.70
CA ALA A 117 6.67 4.16 -9.01
C ALA A 117 7.68 3.25 -9.71
N THR A 118 9.00 3.51 -9.57
CA THR A 118 10.03 2.84 -10.37
C THR A 118 10.74 1.69 -9.65
N GLU A 119 10.95 1.80 -8.33
CA GLU A 119 11.85 0.94 -7.54
C GLU A 119 11.54 -0.55 -7.66
N ARG A 120 10.26 -0.94 -7.79
CA ARG A 120 9.83 -2.35 -7.83
C ARG A 120 9.22 -2.80 -9.15
N GLN A 121 9.29 -2.01 -10.22
CA GLN A 121 8.67 -2.39 -11.50
C GLN A 121 9.25 -3.67 -12.07
N GLU A 122 10.58 -3.78 -12.17
CA GLU A 122 11.22 -4.98 -12.70
C GLU A 122 10.90 -6.22 -11.85
N PHE A 123 10.89 -6.05 -10.53
CA PHE A 123 10.55 -7.13 -9.61
C PHE A 123 9.12 -7.64 -9.89
N HIS A 124 8.15 -6.74 -10.00
CA HIS A 124 6.78 -7.10 -10.33
C HIS A 124 6.66 -7.75 -11.71
N GLN A 125 7.38 -7.25 -12.72
CA GLN A 125 7.39 -7.83 -14.06
C GLN A 125 7.95 -9.27 -14.06
N LYS A 126 9.11 -9.48 -13.44
CA LYS A 126 9.75 -10.81 -13.36
C LYS A 126 8.86 -11.78 -12.59
N LYS A 127 8.32 -11.39 -11.43
CA LYS A 127 7.46 -12.25 -10.60
C LYS A 127 6.09 -12.51 -11.21
N MET A 128 5.53 -11.56 -11.96
CA MET A 128 4.30 -11.76 -12.74
C MET A 128 4.49 -12.89 -13.75
N TRP A 129 5.50 -12.78 -14.61
CA TRP A 129 5.77 -13.79 -15.65
C TRP A 129 6.16 -15.14 -15.05
N TRP A 130 6.95 -15.13 -13.98
CA TRP A 130 7.27 -16.36 -13.24
C TRP A 130 6.00 -17.05 -12.71
N SER A 131 5.09 -16.30 -12.08
CA SER A 131 3.86 -16.87 -11.51
C SER A 131 2.93 -17.42 -12.59
N LEU A 132 2.74 -16.67 -13.69
CA LEU A 132 1.90 -17.08 -14.82
C LEU A 132 2.51 -18.26 -15.60
N GLY A 133 3.84 -18.33 -15.71
CA GLY A 133 4.53 -19.44 -16.35
C GLY A 133 4.42 -20.73 -15.54
N ILE A 134 4.46 -20.67 -14.21
CA ILE A 134 4.37 -21.87 -13.35
C ILE A 134 2.93 -22.33 -13.15
N ALA A 135 1.97 -21.41 -13.12
CA ALA A 135 0.55 -21.72 -12.95
C ALA A 135 0.06 -22.94 -13.76
N PRO A 136 0.25 -23.05 -15.09
CA PRO A 136 -0.23 -24.19 -15.86
C PRO A 136 0.33 -25.54 -15.41
N PHE A 137 1.58 -25.60 -14.91
CA PHE A 137 2.17 -26.83 -14.39
C PHE A 137 1.55 -27.28 -13.07
N THR A 138 0.91 -26.37 -12.35
CA THR A 138 0.17 -26.68 -11.12
C THR A 138 -1.29 -27.02 -11.38
N ALA A 139 -1.83 -26.82 -12.59
CA ALA A 139 -3.22 -27.13 -12.95
C ALA A 139 -3.67 -28.59 -12.77
N PRO A 140 -2.82 -29.64 -12.94
CA PRO A 140 -3.25 -31.05 -12.89
C PRO A 140 -3.86 -31.52 -11.56
N PHE A 141 -3.72 -30.76 -10.46
CA PHE A 141 -4.33 -31.10 -9.16
C PHE A 141 -5.84 -30.83 -9.06
N ALA A 142 -6.48 -30.36 -10.13
CA ALA A 142 -7.92 -30.07 -10.17
C ALA A 142 -8.83 -31.32 -10.21
N LEU A 143 -8.28 -32.54 -10.24
CA LEU A 143 -9.02 -33.80 -10.36
C LEU A 143 -9.69 -34.29 -9.05
N ILE A 144 -9.45 -33.64 -7.90
CA ILE A 144 -10.05 -34.02 -6.62
C ILE A 144 -11.24 -33.08 -6.31
N PRO A 145 -12.49 -33.55 -6.31
CA PRO A 145 -13.69 -32.70 -6.25
C PRO A 145 -13.93 -31.98 -4.92
N VAL A 146 -13.11 -32.24 -3.89
CA VAL A 146 -13.33 -31.72 -2.52
C VAL A 146 -12.45 -30.51 -2.19
N ILE A 147 -11.28 -30.37 -2.80
CA ILE A 147 -10.29 -29.33 -2.46
C ILE A 147 -9.93 -28.54 -3.73
N PRO A 148 -10.09 -27.21 -3.75
CA PRO A 148 -9.67 -26.41 -4.91
C PRO A 148 -8.17 -26.59 -5.15
N ASN A 149 -7.73 -26.41 -6.39
CA ASN A 149 -6.31 -26.43 -6.73
C ASN A 149 -5.60 -25.18 -6.17
N ILE A 150 -5.32 -25.19 -4.86
CA ILE A 150 -4.75 -24.05 -4.12
C ILE A 150 -3.44 -23.56 -4.75
N PRO A 151 -2.49 -24.43 -5.15
CA PRO A 151 -1.27 -23.98 -5.83
C PRO A 151 -1.54 -23.18 -7.11
N PHE A 152 -2.45 -23.66 -7.96
CA PHE A 152 -2.83 -22.96 -9.18
C PHE A 152 -3.46 -21.60 -8.89
N PHE A 153 -4.49 -21.56 -8.03
CA PHE A 153 -5.18 -20.30 -7.71
C PHE A 153 -4.26 -19.30 -7.03
N TYR A 154 -3.34 -19.75 -6.19
CA TYR A 154 -2.32 -18.89 -5.58
C TYR A 154 -1.41 -18.28 -6.64
N LEU A 155 -0.86 -19.07 -7.57
CA LEU A 155 0.01 -18.56 -8.63
C LEU A 155 -0.73 -17.63 -9.60
N ALA A 156 -1.97 -17.97 -9.96
CA ALA A 156 -2.82 -17.10 -10.77
C ALA A 156 -3.08 -15.76 -10.06
N TYR A 157 -3.44 -15.80 -8.77
CA TYR A 157 -3.60 -14.60 -7.95
C TYR A 157 -2.31 -13.79 -7.84
N ARG A 158 -1.15 -14.42 -7.61
CA ARG A 158 0.14 -13.71 -7.54
C ARG A 158 0.53 -13.10 -8.87
N GLY A 159 0.28 -13.79 -9.98
CA GLY A 159 0.44 -13.25 -11.33
C GLY A 159 -0.40 -11.99 -11.52
N TRP A 160 -1.70 -12.07 -11.21
CA TRP A 160 -2.61 -10.92 -11.27
C TRP A 160 -2.22 -9.79 -10.31
N SER A 161 -1.81 -10.10 -9.08
CA SER A 161 -1.43 -9.11 -8.05
C SER A 161 -0.22 -8.30 -8.51
N HIS A 162 0.81 -8.97 -9.04
CA HIS A 162 1.96 -8.32 -9.63
C HIS A 162 1.63 -7.53 -10.90
N TRP A 163 0.76 -8.06 -11.75
CA TRP A 163 0.25 -7.33 -12.92
C TRP A 163 -0.47 -6.05 -12.52
N ARG A 164 -1.35 -6.09 -11.51
CA ARG A 164 -2.06 -4.90 -10.99
C ARG A 164 -1.10 -3.87 -10.45
N ALA A 165 -0.16 -4.28 -9.59
CA ALA A 165 0.86 -3.39 -9.03
C ALA A 165 1.74 -2.75 -10.13
N LEU A 166 2.16 -3.52 -11.13
CA LEU A 166 2.96 -3.03 -12.26
C LEU A 166 2.20 -2.00 -13.11
N ASN A 167 0.90 -2.20 -13.34
CA ASN A 167 0.10 -1.20 -14.05
C ASN A 167 -0.12 0.06 -13.23
N GLY A 168 -0.34 -0.07 -11.92
CA GLY A 168 -0.46 1.06 -11.01
C GLY A 168 0.85 1.86 -10.93
N SER A 169 1.99 1.18 -10.87
CA SER A 169 3.32 1.80 -10.82
C SER A 169 3.67 2.54 -12.11
N ARG A 170 3.37 1.95 -13.28
CA ARG A 170 3.54 2.61 -14.58
C ARG A 170 2.63 3.81 -14.73
N HIS A 171 1.40 3.73 -14.23
CA HIS A 171 0.49 4.86 -14.24
C HIS A 171 1.01 5.98 -13.32
N LEU A 172 1.48 5.65 -12.11
CA LEU A 172 2.09 6.63 -11.21
C LEU A 172 3.33 7.29 -11.84
N GLN A 173 4.21 6.49 -12.47
CA GLN A 173 5.37 6.99 -13.20
C GLN A 173 4.94 7.98 -14.30
N PHE A 174 3.94 7.62 -15.11
CA PHE A 174 3.42 8.49 -16.15
C PHE A 174 2.93 9.84 -15.60
N LEU A 175 2.20 9.84 -14.47
CA LEU A 175 1.71 11.08 -13.85
C LEU A 175 2.85 11.98 -13.36
N VAL A 176 3.89 11.38 -12.76
CA VAL A 176 5.07 12.11 -12.32
C VAL A 176 5.85 12.69 -13.51
N GLU A 177 6.08 11.89 -14.56
CA GLU A 177 6.85 12.32 -15.74
C GLU A 177 6.13 13.39 -16.57
N LYS A 178 4.81 13.37 -16.60
CA LYS A 178 3.99 14.38 -17.29
C LYS A 178 3.66 15.59 -16.43
N ASN A 179 4.16 15.64 -15.20
CA ASN A 179 3.87 16.71 -14.24
C ASN A 179 2.35 16.93 -14.04
N LEU A 180 1.59 15.82 -13.97
CA LEU A 180 0.14 15.81 -13.82
C LEU A 180 -0.29 15.65 -12.35
N LEU A 181 0.59 15.95 -11.41
CA LEU A 181 0.32 15.85 -9.99
C LEU A 181 0.11 17.26 -9.43
N ASN A 182 -0.96 17.41 -8.65
CA ASN A 182 -1.25 18.62 -7.90
C ASN A 182 -1.14 18.30 -6.39
N PRO A 183 0.05 18.45 -5.79
CA PRO A 183 0.21 18.24 -4.36
C PRO A 183 -0.59 19.27 -3.57
N THR A 184 -1.47 18.81 -2.69
CA THR A 184 -2.29 19.68 -1.82
C THR A 184 -2.16 19.20 -0.39
N SER A 185 -1.70 20.07 0.51
CA SER A 185 -1.68 19.75 1.94
C SER A 185 -3.10 19.76 2.51
N LEU A 186 -3.42 18.80 3.38
CA LEU A 186 -4.71 18.73 4.05
C LEU A 186 -4.56 19.07 5.55
N PRO A 187 -5.16 20.17 6.06
CA PRO A 187 -5.01 20.59 7.46
C PRO A 187 -5.43 19.53 8.49
N GLU A 188 -6.47 18.74 8.19
CA GLU A 188 -6.93 17.65 9.05
C GLU A 188 -5.89 16.53 9.20
N LEU A 189 -5.11 16.25 8.14
CA LEU A 189 -3.96 15.35 8.22
C LEU A 189 -2.85 15.99 9.04
N GLU A 190 -2.53 17.26 8.81
CA GLU A 190 -1.48 17.96 9.56
C GLU A 190 -1.75 17.93 11.07
N GLN A 191 -3.00 18.12 11.52
CA GLN A 191 -3.37 18.01 12.93
C GLN A 191 -3.09 16.61 13.50
N LEU A 192 -3.38 15.56 12.72
CA LEU A 192 -3.09 14.19 13.12
C LEU A 192 -1.58 13.97 13.26
N TYR A 193 -0.79 14.48 12.31
CA TYR A 193 0.66 14.30 12.26
C TYR A 193 1.42 15.19 13.27
N ALA A 194 0.95 16.41 13.55
CA ALA A 194 1.56 17.30 14.54
C ALA A 194 1.63 16.62 15.92
N LYS A 195 0.51 16.03 16.36
CA LYS A 195 0.44 15.26 17.60
C LYS A 195 1.40 14.07 17.66
N ARG A 196 1.78 13.53 16.50
CA ARG A 196 2.66 12.35 16.40
C ARG A 196 4.12 12.76 16.33
N ALA A 197 4.46 13.73 15.50
CA ALA A 197 5.80 14.27 15.37
C ALA A 197 6.33 14.79 16.72
N SER A 198 5.55 15.58 17.47
CA SER A 198 5.96 16.08 18.80
C SER A 198 6.31 14.95 19.80
N ARG A 199 5.72 13.75 19.63
CA ARG A 199 6.04 12.59 20.48
C ARG A 199 7.26 11.81 20.00
N VAL A 200 7.52 11.82 18.70
CA VAL A 200 8.62 11.07 18.08
C VAL A 200 9.94 11.84 18.21
N LEU A 201 9.87 13.16 18.23
CA LEU A 201 11.01 14.07 18.30
C LEU A 201 11.39 14.50 19.73
N GLU A 202 10.74 13.94 20.77
CA GLU A 202 11.09 14.10 22.20
C GLU A 202 11.58 15.52 22.61
N ASP A 203 10.78 16.57 22.35
CA ASP A 203 10.82 17.92 22.98
C ASP A 203 10.24 19.04 22.09
N THR A 204 9.72 18.73 20.90
CA THR A 204 9.10 19.73 20.01
C THR A 204 7.70 20.16 20.52
N PRO A 205 7.46 21.45 20.84
CA PRO A 205 6.14 21.95 21.21
C PRO A 205 5.07 21.64 20.14
N ILE A 206 3.81 21.51 20.56
CA ILE A 206 2.69 21.25 19.62
C ILE A 206 2.50 22.42 18.63
N ASP A 207 2.95 23.62 19.01
CA ASP A 207 2.86 24.85 18.21
C ASP A 207 4.07 25.09 17.29
N THR A 208 4.97 24.10 17.14
CA THR A 208 6.12 24.24 16.25
C THR A 208 5.69 24.47 14.80
N PRO A 209 6.24 25.49 14.11
CA PRO A 209 5.95 25.74 12.71
C PRO A 209 6.14 24.49 11.84
N SER A 210 5.24 24.27 10.89
CA SER A 210 5.29 23.09 10.00
C SER A 210 6.64 22.92 9.28
N SER A 211 7.36 24.01 9.01
CA SER A 211 8.69 23.95 8.39
C SER A 211 9.74 23.29 9.30
N GLU A 212 9.82 23.71 10.57
CA GLU A 212 10.79 23.17 11.53
C GLU A 212 10.52 21.69 11.81
N LEU A 213 9.24 21.34 11.95
CA LEU A 213 8.82 19.96 12.20
C LEU A 213 9.22 19.01 11.05
N VAL A 214 9.16 19.48 9.81
CA VAL A 214 9.57 18.69 8.65
C VAL A 214 11.09 18.53 8.60
N ASP A 215 11.83 19.58 8.95
CA ASP A 215 13.30 19.56 9.01
C ASP A 215 13.78 18.52 10.04
N ASP A 216 13.17 18.51 11.22
CA ASP A 216 13.46 17.54 12.28
C ASP A 216 13.14 16.10 11.83
N ILE A 217 11.99 15.90 11.17
CA ILE A 217 11.59 14.59 10.63
C ILE A 217 12.63 14.09 9.61
N GLU A 218 13.08 14.95 8.70
CA GLU A 218 14.04 14.56 7.66
C GLU A 218 15.44 14.26 8.21
N GLN A 219 15.84 14.93 9.29
CA GLN A 219 17.14 14.72 9.95
C GLN A 219 17.12 13.52 10.91
N SER A 220 15.95 13.13 11.41
CA SER A 220 15.81 12.01 12.34
C SER A 220 16.10 10.63 11.74
N ASP A 221 16.45 9.67 12.60
CA ASP A 221 16.48 8.25 12.24
C ASP A 221 15.10 7.75 11.80
N ASP A 222 15.04 6.59 11.14
CA ASP A 222 13.76 6.02 10.72
C ASP A 222 12.90 5.65 11.94
N ARG A 223 11.85 6.45 12.19
CA ARG A 223 10.95 6.32 13.33
C ARG A 223 9.50 6.26 12.85
N ILE A 224 8.72 5.38 13.47
CA ILE A 224 7.29 5.24 13.13
C ILE A 224 6.53 6.52 13.50
N LEU A 225 5.74 7.05 12.56
CA LEU A 225 4.93 8.26 12.76
C LEU A 225 3.50 7.91 13.16
N LEU A 226 2.93 6.87 12.56
CA LEU A 226 1.54 6.48 12.77
C LEU A 226 1.40 5.30 13.72
N LYS A 227 0.30 5.28 14.49
CA LYS A 227 -0.11 4.12 15.30
C LYS A 227 -1.27 3.38 14.66
N MET A 228 -1.45 2.11 15.01
CA MET A 228 -2.59 1.30 14.55
C MET A 228 -3.95 1.99 14.78
N SER A 229 -4.11 2.69 15.90
CA SER A 229 -5.34 3.43 16.23
C SER A 229 -5.61 4.64 15.33
N ASP A 230 -4.64 5.07 14.52
CA ASP A 230 -4.79 6.19 13.59
C ASP A 230 -5.33 5.75 12.23
N ALA A 231 -5.25 4.47 11.88
CA ALA A 231 -5.67 3.99 10.56
C ALA A 231 -7.16 4.27 10.25
N LYS A 232 -8.05 4.04 11.22
CA LYS A 232 -9.49 4.37 11.09
C LYS A 232 -9.73 5.88 10.96
N LYS A 233 -8.92 6.70 11.65
CA LYS A 233 -9.00 8.16 11.57
C LYS A 233 -8.56 8.67 10.20
N LEU A 234 -7.46 8.13 9.67
CA LEU A 234 -6.99 8.42 8.31
C LEU A 234 -8.04 8.08 7.26
N ALA A 235 -8.63 6.89 7.36
CA ALA A 235 -9.71 6.47 6.47
C ALA A 235 -10.93 7.41 6.53
N SER A 236 -11.28 7.90 7.72
CA SER A 236 -12.36 8.87 7.90
C SER A 236 -12.03 10.24 7.30
N ILE A 237 -10.85 10.79 7.59
CA ILE A 237 -10.38 12.10 7.08
C ILE A 237 -10.35 12.09 5.55
N LEU A 238 -9.92 10.97 4.96
CA LEU A 238 -9.74 10.84 3.51
C LEU A 238 -10.99 10.29 2.79
N ASP A 239 -12.08 10.03 3.52
CA ASP A 239 -13.32 9.41 3.02
C ASP A 239 -13.01 8.15 2.18
N ALA A 240 -12.12 7.30 2.72
CA ALA A 240 -11.58 6.11 2.08
C ALA A 240 -11.60 4.94 3.08
N PRO A 241 -12.74 4.27 3.29
CA PRO A 241 -12.86 3.25 4.34
C PRO A 241 -11.88 2.08 4.15
N GLU A 242 -11.61 1.68 2.91
CA GLU A 242 -10.70 0.57 2.59
C GLU A 242 -9.22 0.91 2.89
N LEU A 243 -8.88 2.20 3.00
CA LEU A 243 -7.53 2.65 3.38
C LEU A 243 -7.14 2.18 4.79
N ALA A 244 -8.11 2.00 5.71
CA ALA A 244 -7.81 1.62 7.09
C ALA A 244 -6.98 0.34 7.15
N LEU A 245 -7.39 -0.70 6.42
CA LEU A 245 -6.68 -1.98 6.38
C LEU A 245 -5.27 -1.85 5.78
N GLU A 246 -5.12 -1.02 4.76
CA GLU A 246 -3.84 -0.79 4.09
C GLU A 246 -2.87 0.02 4.96
N ALA A 247 -3.38 1.02 5.69
CA ALA A 247 -2.63 1.78 6.67
C ALA A 247 -2.19 0.89 7.85
N GLU A 248 -3.08 0.06 8.39
CA GLU A 248 -2.76 -0.92 9.44
C GLU A 248 -1.64 -1.87 8.99
N ARG A 249 -1.76 -2.44 7.79
CA ARG A 249 -0.75 -3.31 7.20
C ARG A 249 0.60 -2.61 7.06
N ALA A 250 0.60 -1.38 6.56
CA ALA A 250 1.81 -0.60 6.40
C ALA A 250 2.48 -0.32 7.76
N ILE A 251 1.71 0.08 8.77
CA ILE A 251 2.22 0.35 10.12
C ILE A 251 2.86 -0.91 10.70
N VAL A 252 2.19 -2.07 10.63
CA VAL A 252 2.73 -3.35 11.13
C VAL A 252 4.05 -3.69 10.42
N GLN A 253 4.06 -3.69 9.09
CA GLN A 253 5.24 -4.09 8.31
C GLN A 253 6.43 -3.13 8.51
N VAL A 254 6.17 -1.83 8.63
CA VAL A 254 7.23 -0.85 8.93
C VAL A 254 7.74 -1.03 10.35
N THR A 255 6.86 -1.23 11.33
CA THR A 255 7.27 -1.47 12.73
C THR A 255 8.14 -2.72 12.86
N GLU A 256 7.70 -3.85 12.29
CA GLU A 256 8.47 -5.11 12.30
C GLU A 256 9.83 -4.96 11.61
N HIS A 257 9.89 -4.18 10.53
CA HIS A 257 11.13 -3.90 9.81
C HIS A 257 12.12 -3.12 10.68
N LEU A 258 11.67 -2.05 11.34
CA LEU A 258 12.49 -1.22 12.23
C LEU A 258 12.98 -2.01 13.44
N GLU A 259 12.13 -2.83 14.05
CA GLU A 259 12.53 -3.71 15.16
C GLU A 259 13.58 -4.74 14.73
N THR A 260 13.41 -5.32 13.55
CA THR A 260 14.38 -6.27 12.99
C THR A 260 15.73 -5.61 12.70
N GLN A 261 15.73 -4.39 12.16
CA GLN A 261 16.96 -3.61 11.93
C GLN A 261 17.68 -3.31 13.24
N LYS A 262 16.96 -2.76 14.23
CA LYS A 262 17.51 -2.47 15.56
C LYS A 262 18.08 -3.71 16.24
N ARG A 263 17.45 -4.88 16.07
CA ARG A 263 17.97 -6.14 16.62
C ARG A 263 19.29 -6.54 15.96
N LYS A 264 19.36 -6.48 14.62
CA LYS A 264 20.59 -6.78 13.87
C LYS A 264 21.74 -5.84 14.21
N GLU A 265 21.46 -4.55 14.39
CA GLU A 265 22.46 -3.57 14.81
C GLU A 265 23.02 -3.88 16.20
N LYS A 266 22.15 -4.22 17.16
CA LYS A 266 22.57 -4.65 18.50
C LYS A 266 23.40 -5.93 18.47
N GLU A 267 23.01 -6.90 17.66
CA GLU A 267 23.77 -8.16 17.47
C GLU A 267 25.16 -7.87 16.88
N ALA A 268 25.24 -7.06 15.82
CA ALA A 268 26.51 -6.68 15.20
C ALA A 268 27.44 -5.92 16.17
N GLN A 269 26.91 -4.97 16.93
CA GLN A 269 27.67 -4.24 17.96
C GLN A 269 28.16 -5.15 19.10
N ALA A 270 27.39 -6.17 19.46
CA ALA A 270 27.78 -7.15 20.48
C ALA A 270 28.86 -8.11 19.96
N GLU A 271 28.86 -8.45 18.67
CA GLU A 271 29.92 -9.25 18.02
C GLU A 271 31.22 -8.46 17.87
N GLU A 272 31.14 -7.18 17.52
CA GLU A 272 32.30 -6.29 17.37
C GLU A 272 33.01 -6.07 18.71
N LYS A 273 32.26 -5.91 19.81
CA LYS A 273 32.81 -5.82 21.19
C LYS A 273 33.42 -7.12 21.71
N LYS A 274 33.21 -8.25 21.03
CA LYS A 274 33.77 -9.57 21.39
C LYS A 274 35.01 -9.94 20.57
N LYS A 275 35.41 -9.13 19.59
CA LYS A 275 36.66 -9.34 18.86
C LYS A 275 37.83 -8.81 19.72
N PRO A 276 38.83 -9.65 20.03
CA PRO A 276 39.97 -9.28 20.86
C PRO A 276 40.89 -8.25 20.20
#